data_AF-A0A6J5DLW9-F1
#
_entry.id   AF-A0A6J5DLW9-F1
#
_cell.length_a   1.000
_cell.length_b   1.000
_cell.length_c   1.000
_cell.angle_alpha   90.00
_cell.angle_beta   90.00
_cell.angle_gamma   90.00
#
_symmetry.space_group_name_H-M   'P 1'
#
loop_
_entity.id
_entity.type
_entity.pdbx_description
1 polymer ?
#
loop_
_entity_poly.entity_id
_entity_poly.type
_entity_poly.pdbx_seq_one_letter_code
_entity_poly.pdbx_strand_id
1 'polypeptide(L)'
;MRKRLMSSVASGCLSTALLCASLSAIAQSGSLEDRLRTQLRSTVEQLRQLQDTQAQLQADKAAAEQQRDKALADLKAAQGELDAAKGKSSAQEQAERSLAAERASHVKDSQELTKVKASYDALLAESRTQEAQRKQAQNDLKTRDTQLQTCEAKNAQLYTVGHDILDAYEHIDLGTFMKARQPFAQSARVKYDEIAQQYGDQLYAGKYDPNARPAAAASAPSAAASATIEAK
;
A
#
# COMPACT_ATOMS: atom_id res chain seq x y z
N MET A 1 -20.39 -3.05 -50.46
CA MET A 1 -19.94 -4.41 -50.09
C MET A 1 -21.01 -5.42 -50.48
N ARG A 2 -20.54 -6.59 -50.90
CA ARG A 2 -21.22 -7.73 -51.54
C ARG A 2 -22.52 -8.20 -50.89
N LYS A 3 -23.54 -8.52 -51.71
CA LYS A 3 -24.01 -9.90 -51.93
C LYS A 3 -25.15 -9.94 -52.96
N ARG A 4 -24.80 -10.30 -54.21
CA ARG A 4 -25.71 -10.96 -55.15
C ARG A 4 -25.79 -12.43 -54.70
N LEU A 5 -26.97 -12.93 -54.36
CA LEU A 5 -27.24 -14.36 -54.48
C LEU A 5 -28.08 -14.56 -55.74
N MET A 6 -27.48 -15.31 -56.65
CA MET A 6 -28.00 -15.67 -57.95
C MET A 6 -29.09 -16.74 -57.76
N SER A 7 -30.30 -16.40 -58.19
CA SER A 7 -31.36 -17.34 -58.50
C SER A 7 -30.95 -18.14 -59.74
N SER A 8 -30.90 -19.47 -59.64
CA SER A 8 -30.63 -20.36 -60.76
C SER A 8 -31.46 -21.64 -60.60
N VAL A 9 -32.66 -21.65 -61.17
CA VAL A 9 -33.28 -22.88 -61.70
C VAL A 9 -34.07 -22.47 -62.94
N ALA A 10 -33.41 -22.50 -64.09
CA ALA A 10 -34.04 -22.28 -65.39
C ALA A 10 -34.42 -23.63 -66.00
N SER A 11 -35.73 -23.83 -66.11
CA SER A 11 -36.45 -24.46 -67.23
C SER A 11 -35.72 -25.52 -68.04
N GLY A 12 -36.01 -26.78 -67.73
CA GLY A 12 -35.94 -27.88 -68.68
C GLY A 12 -37.34 -28.45 -68.89
N CYS A 13 -37.95 -28.17 -70.04
CA CYS A 13 -39.06 -28.96 -70.57
C CYS A 13 -38.85 -29.14 -72.07
N LEU A 14 -38.34 -30.32 -72.43
CA LEU A 14 -38.36 -30.87 -73.78
C LEU A 14 -39.78 -31.35 -74.13
N SER A 15 -40.14 -31.12 -75.39
CA SER A 15 -40.92 -31.96 -76.31
C SER A 15 -42.20 -32.67 -75.83
N THR A 16 -43.33 -32.37 -76.48
CA THR A 16 -44.27 -33.31 -77.15
C THR A 16 -45.50 -32.50 -77.61
N ALA A 17 -45.66 -32.17 -78.89
CA ALA A 17 -46.26 -33.00 -79.94
C ALA A 17 -47.66 -33.56 -79.56
N LEU A 18 -48.74 -32.89 -79.98
CA LEU A 18 -49.98 -33.49 -80.51
C LEU A 18 -50.97 -32.35 -80.90
N LEU A 19 -51.13 -32.04 -82.19
CA LEU A 19 -52.18 -32.53 -83.10
C LEU A 19 -53.57 -31.92 -82.84
N CYS A 20 -53.96 -30.94 -83.67
CA CYS A 20 -55.35 -30.55 -83.91
C CYS A 20 -55.51 -30.06 -85.35
N ALA A 21 -55.96 -30.95 -86.23
CA ALA A 21 -56.69 -30.58 -87.44
C ALA A 21 -57.61 -31.74 -87.83
N SER A 22 -58.90 -31.57 -87.50
CA SER A 22 -60.10 -32.01 -88.23
C SER A 22 -60.00 -33.32 -89.02
N LEU A 23 -60.52 -34.45 -88.53
CA LEU A 23 -61.96 -34.80 -88.45
C LEU A 23 -62.61 -34.92 -89.84
N SER A 24 -62.41 -36.08 -90.49
CA SER A 24 -63.32 -36.58 -91.53
C SER A 24 -64.25 -37.61 -90.91
N ALA A 25 -65.55 -37.37 -91.12
CA ALA A 25 -66.67 -38.12 -90.61
C ALA A 25 -66.71 -39.57 -91.11
N ILE A 26 -67.02 -40.51 -90.21
CA ILE A 26 -67.77 -41.72 -90.54
C ILE A 26 -68.81 -41.94 -89.43
N ALA A 27 -70.05 -42.09 -89.87
CA ALA A 27 -71.20 -42.45 -89.07
C ALA A 27 -71.08 -43.88 -88.55
N GLN A 28 -71.30 -44.08 -87.25
CA GLN A 28 -71.65 -45.38 -86.66
C GLN A 28 -72.72 -45.17 -85.59
N SER A 29 -73.92 -45.71 -85.84
CA SER A 29 -75.09 -45.74 -84.96
C SER A 29 -74.97 -46.80 -83.86
N GLY A 30 -73.87 -46.70 -83.11
CA GLY A 30 -73.62 -47.36 -81.82
C GLY A 30 -72.78 -46.45 -80.89
N SER A 31 -72.66 -45.16 -81.22
CA SER A 31 -71.55 -44.32 -80.76
C SER A 31 -71.92 -43.15 -79.84
N LEU A 32 -73.21 -42.94 -79.52
CA LEU A 32 -73.62 -41.91 -78.57
C LEU A 32 -73.73 -42.45 -77.15
N GLU A 33 -74.34 -43.62 -76.99
CA GLU A 33 -74.56 -44.22 -75.67
C GLU A 33 -73.27 -44.78 -75.05
N ASP A 34 -72.39 -45.37 -75.86
CA ASP A 34 -71.05 -45.77 -75.41
C ASP A 34 -70.15 -44.57 -75.09
N ARG A 35 -70.36 -43.44 -75.76
CA ARG A 35 -69.64 -42.19 -75.48
C ARG A 35 -70.14 -41.53 -74.21
N LEU A 36 -71.45 -41.57 -73.94
CA LEU A 36 -72.05 -41.17 -72.66
C LEU A 36 -71.58 -42.07 -71.52
N ARG A 37 -71.52 -43.40 -71.71
CA ARG A 37 -70.96 -44.33 -70.71
C ARG A 37 -69.48 -44.05 -70.44
N THR A 38 -68.70 -43.76 -71.49
CA THR A 38 -67.27 -43.43 -71.36
C THR A 38 -67.07 -42.08 -70.68
N GLN A 39 -67.88 -41.06 -71.00
CA GLN A 39 -67.90 -39.77 -70.30
C GLN A 39 -68.33 -39.91 -68.83
N LEU A 40 -69.30 -40.76 -68.53
CA LEU A 40 -69.76 -40.99 -67.17
C LEU A 40 -68.70 -41.73 -66.34
N ARG A 41 -68.00 -42.72 -66.91
CA ARG A 41 -66.83 -43.34 -66.25
C ARG A 41 -65.70 -42.34 -66.03
N SER A 42 -65.38 -41.53 -67.03
CA SER A 42 -64.34 -40.50 -66.94
C SER A 42 -64.66 -39.42 -65.89
N THR A 43 -65.93 -39.00 -65.78
CA THR A 43 -66.35 -38.02 -64.75
C THR A 43 -66.36 -38.64 -63.34
N VAL A 44 -66.72 -39.92 -63.20
CA VAL A 44 -66.61 -40.64 -61.93
C VAL A 44 -65.14 -40.81 -61.52
N GLU A 45 -64.24 -41.11 -62.45
CA GLU A 45 -62.79 -41.15 -62.21
C GLU A 45 -62.23 -39.78 -61.81
N GLN A 46 -62.63 -38.71 -62.50
CA GLN A 46 -62.25 -37.32 -62.16
C GLN A 46 -62.75 -36.90 -60.78
N LEU A 47 -64.00 -37.23 -60.41
CA LEU A 47 -64.54 -36.96 -59.08
C LEU A 47 -63.78 -37.70 -57.98
N ARG A 48 -63.43 -38.97 -58.21
CA ARG A 48 -62.63 -39.75 -57.28
C ARG A 48 -61.22 -39.15 -57.12
N GLN A 49 -60.59 -38.78 -58.23
CA GLN A 49 -59.28 -38.12 -58.23
C GLN A 49 -59.31 -36.74 -57.54
N LEU A 50 -60.40 -35.97 -57.70
CA LEU A 50 -60.60 -34.71 -56.98
C LEU A 50 -60.84 -34.93 -55.48
N GLN A 51 -61.56 -35.98 -55.08
CA GLN A 51 -61.72 -36.33 -53.67
C GLN A 51 -60.39 -36.76 -53.03
N ASP A 52 -59.61 -37.60 -53.72
CA ASP A 52 -58.30 -38.04 -53.24
C ASP A 52 -57.32 -36.85 -53.11
N THR A 53 -57.30 -35.94 -54.09
CA THR A 53 -56.48 -34.72 -54.02
C THR A 53 -56.95 -33.74 -52.95
N GLN A 54 -58.27 -33.62 -52.71
CA GLN A 54 -58.80 -32.81 -51.61
C GLN A 54 -58.39 -33.38 -50.25
N ALA A 55 -58.48 -34.69 -50.08
CA ALA A 55 -58.03 -35.37 -48.85
C ALA A 55 -56.52 -35.19 -48.64
N GLN A 56 -55.73 -35.32 -49.70
CA GLN A 56 -54.28 -35.10 -49.65
C GLN A 56 -53.93 -33.65 -49.27
N LEU A 57 -54.58 -32.65 -49.90
CA LEU A 57 -54.34 -31.25 -49.58
C LEU A 57 -54.77 -30.88 -48.14
N GLN A 58 -55.84 -31.49 -47.63
CA GLN A 58 -56.24 -31.32 -46.23
C GLN A 58 -55.21 -31.93 -45.27
N ALA A 59 -54.67 -33.12 -45.59
CA ALA A 59 -53.60 -33.74 -44.82
C ALA A 59 -52.31 -32.89 -44.85
N ASP A 60 -51.91 -32.40 -46.02
CA ASP A 60 -50.73 -31.55 -46.19
C ASP A 60 -50.91 -30.20 -45.46
N LYS A 61 -52.11 -29.61 -45.51
CA LYS A 61 -52.43 -28.38 -44.77
C LYS A 61 -52.34 -28.61 -43.26
N ALA A 62 -52.92 -29.70 -42.75
CA ALA A 62 -52.83 -30.03 -41.33
C ALA A 62 -51.37 -30.27 -40.89
N ALA A 63 -50.57 -30.95 -41.73
CA ALA A 63 -49.14 -31.15 -41.47
C ALA A 63 -48.36 -29.83 -41.49
N ALA A 64 -48.63 -28.93 -42.45
CA ALA A 64 -48.01 -27.61 -42.54
C ALA A 64 -48.40 -26.69 -41.37
N GLU A 65 -49.66 -26.72 -40.94
CA GLU A 65 -50.13 -26.00 -39.76
C GLU A 65 -49.44 -26.52 -38.49
N GLN A 66 -49.34 -27.85 -38.34
CA GLN A 66 -48.62 -28.45 -37.22
C GLN A 66 -47.12 -28.11 -37.22
N GLN A 67 -46.48 -28.07 -38.39
CA GLN A 67 -45.08 -27.65 -38.52
C GLN A 67 -44.89 -26.16 -38.21
N ARG A 68 -45.81 -25.30 -38.67
CA ARG A 68 -45.81 -23.86 -38.35
C ARG A 68 -45.95 -23.66 -36.85
N ASP A 69 -46.89 -24.34 -36.22
CA ASP A 69 -47.16 -24.18 -34.79
C ASP A 69 -45.98 -24.69 -33.95
N LYS A 70 -45.33 -25.78 -34.36
CA LYS A 70 -44.05 -26.23 -33.76
C LYS A 70 -42.93 -25.20 -33.95
N ALA A 71 -42.73 -24.70 -35.17
CA ALA A 71 -41.70 -23.70 -35.44
C ALA A 71 -41.92 -22.39 -34.67
N LEU A 72 -43.19 -21.97 -34.49
CA LEU A 72 -43.53 -20.82 -33.66
C LEU A 72 -43.26 -21.07 -32.18
N ALA A 73 -43.54 -22.27 -31.68
CA ALA A 73 -43.21 -22.67 -30.31
C ALA A 73 -41.70 -22.68 -30.09
N ASP A 74 -40.92 -23.24 -31.02
CA ASP A 74 -39.46 -23.29 -30.97
C ASP A 74 -38.84 -21.88 -31.03
N LEU A 75 -39.35 -21.00 -31.90
CA LEU A 75 -38.91 -19.61 -31.95
C LEU A 75 -39.17 -18.88 -30.64
N LYS A 76 -40.34 -19.08 -30.02
CA LYS A 76 -40.68 -18.46 -28.74
C LYS A 76 -39.80 -18.99 -27.61
N ALA A 77 -39.50 -20.29 -27.60
CA ALA A 77 -38.57 -20.89 -26.65
C ALA A 77 -37.15 -20.34 -26.81
N ALA A 78 -36.64 -20.31 -28.05
CA ALA A 78 -35.32 -19.76 -28.36
C ALA A 78 -35.20 -18.27 -28.02
N GLN A 79 -36.24 -17.47 -28.25
CA GLN A 79 -36.28 -16.07 -27.82
C GLN A 79 -36.20 -15.94 -26.28
N GLY A 80 -36.96 -16.76 -25.55
CA GLY A 80 -36.91 -16.78 -24.08
C GLY A 80 -35.53 -17.15 -23.52
N GLU A 81 -34.87 -18.14 -24.11
CA GLU A 81 -33.51 -18.52 -23.73
C GLU A 81 -32.49 -17.41 -24.01
N LEU A 82 -32.63 -16.71 -25.13
CA LEU A 82 -31.73 -15.64 -25.53
C LEU A 82 -31.88 -14.41 -24.62
N ASP A 83 -33.11 -14.05 -24.23
CA ASP A 83 -33.36 -12.98 -23.27
C ASP A 83 -32.85 -13.35 -21.87
N ALA A 84 -33.03 -14.61 -21.43
CA ALA A 84 -32.47 -15.10 -20.18
C ALA A 84 -30.93 -15.11 -20.19
N ALA A 85 -30.30 -15.50 -21.29
CA ALA A 85 -28.84 -15.50 -21.44
C ALA A 85 -28.29 -14.06 -21.43
N LYS A 86 -28.93 -13.13 -22.13
CA LYS A 86 -28.58 -11.70 -22.08
C LYS A 86 -28.70 -11.13 -20.66
N GLY A 87 -29.77 -11.46 -19.94
CA GLY A 87 -29.97 -11.01 -18.56
C GLY A 87 -28.90 -11.55 -17.59
N LYS A 88 -28.46 -12.81 -17.77
CA LYS A 88 -27.34 -13.37 -16.99
C LYS A 88 -26.01 -12.72 -17.33
N SER A 89 -25.74 -12.47 -18.62
CA SER A 89 -24.51 -11.81 -19.08
C SER A 89 -24.41 -10.39 -18.52
N SER A 90 -25.48 -9.61 -18.55
CA SER A 90 -25.47 -8.24 -18.02
C SER A 90 -25.29 -8.22 -16.49
N ALA A 91 -25.91 -9.15 -15.76
CA ALA A 91 -25.71 -9.30 -14.33
C ALA A 91 -24.25 -9.67 -13.98
N GLN A 92 -23.63 -10.56 -14.78
CA GLN A 92 -22.22 -10.93 -14.59
C GLN A 92 -21.28 -9.75 -14.87
N GLU A 93 -21.48 -9.00 -15.95
CA GLU A 93 -20.69 -7.79 -16.24
C GLU A 93 -20.82 -6.75 -15.12
N GLN A 94 -22.02 -6.59 -14.55
CA GLN A 94 -22.25 -5.66 -13.45
C GLN A 94 -21.54 -6.11 -12.17
N ALA A 95 -21.55 -7.41 -11.86
CA ALA A 95 -20.81 -7.99 -10.75
C ALA A 95 -19.28 -7.87 -10.92
N GLU A 96 -18.78 -8.07 -12.14
CA GLU A 96 -17.35 -7.87 -12.45
C GLU A 96 -16.94 -6.40 -12.29
N ARG A 97 -17.78 -5.46 -12.74
CA ARG A 97 -17.53 -4.02 -12.56
C ARG A 97 -17.56 -3.61 -11.08
N SER A 98 -18.50 -4.11 -10.29
CA SER A 98 -18.54 -3.80 -8.85
C SER A 98 -17.33 -4.37 -8.12
N LEU A 99 -16.95 -5.60 -8.45
CA LEU A 99 -15.78 -6.26 -7.84
C LEU A 99 -14.46 -5.56 -8.24
N ALA A 100 -14.35 -5.10 -9.50
CA ALA A 100 -13.23 -4.27 -9.93
C ALA A 100 -13.18 -2.92 -9.20
N ALA A 101 -14.33 -2.26 -9.01
CA ALA A 101 -14.42 -1.01 -8.27
C ALA A 101 -14.01 -1.19 -6.79
N GLU A 102 -14.44 -2.28 -6.17
CA GLU A 102 -14.13 -2.59 -4.77
C GLU A 102 -12.67 -2.99 -4.57
N ARG A 103 -12.06 -3.70 -5.52
CA ARG A 103 -10.61 -3.91 -5.53
C ARG A 103 -9.85 -2.60 -5.68
N ALA A 104 -10.31 -1.70 -6.54
CA ALA A 104 -9.69 -0.40 -6.74
C ALA A 104 -9.80 0.49 -5.49
N SER A 105 -10.93 0.48 -4.77
CA SER A 105 -11.06 1.19 -3.49
C SER A 105 -10.16 0.57 -2.43
N HIS A 106 -10.14 -0.76 -2.31
CA HIS A 106 -9.30 -1.45 -1.33
C HIS A 106 -7.80 -1.18 -1.55
N VAL A 107 -7.35 -1.07 -2.81
CA VAL A 107 -5.97 -0.66 -3.12
C VAL A 107 -5.71 0.77 -2.64
N LYS A 108 -6.62 1.72 -2.88
CA LYS A 108 -6.48 3.10 -2.40
C LYS A 108 -6.43 3.16 -0.87
N ASP A 109 -7.36 2.50 -0.20
CA ASP A 109 -7.42 2.45 1.26
C ASP A 109 -6.13 1.84 1.85
N SER A 110 -5.60 0.77 1.23
CA SER A 110 -4.34 0.16 1.66
C SER A 110 -3.14 1.11 1.49
N GLN A 111 -3.12 1.91 0.42
CA GLN A 111 -2.09 2.92 0.19
C GLN A 111 -2.20 4.07 1.21
N GLU A 112 -3.41 4.52 1.51
CA GLU A 112 -3.66 5.55 2.52
C GLU A 112 -3.25 5.07 3.92
N LEU A 113 -3.64 3.84 4.30
CA LEU A 113 -3.20 3.24 5.56
C LEU A 113 -1.68 3.13 5.66
N THR A 114 -1.01 2.78 4.56
CA THR A 114 0.45 2.70 4.53
C THR A 114 1.08 4.08 4.71
N LYS A 115 0.54 5.11 4.05
CA LYS A 115 1.00 6.51 4.21
C LYS A 115 0.81 7.01 5.64
N VAL A 116 -0.35 6.75 6.25
CA VAL A 116 -0.64 7.16 7.63
C VAL A 116 0.27 6.45 8.63
N LYS A 117 0.54 5.15 8.43
CA LYS A 117 1.52 4.43 9.26
C LYS A 117 2.92 5.01 9.12
N ALA A 118 3.37 5.25 7.89
CA ALA A 118 4.68 5.82 7.64
C ALA A 118 4.83 7.23 8.24
N SER A 119 3.81 8.09 8.14
CA SER A 119 3.84 9.42 8.74
C SER A 119 3.80 9.36 10.28
N TYR A 120 3.04 8.43 10.85
CA TYR A 120 3.01 8.20 12.29
C TYR A 120 4.37 7.72 12.82
N ASP A 121 4.99 6.76 12.15
CA ASP A 121 6.32 6.25 12.53
C ASP A 121 7.40 7.33 12.39
N ALA A 122 7.32 8.16 11.34
CA ALA A 122 8.20 9.30 11.16
C ALA A 122 8.04 10.33 12.29
N LEU A 123 6.80 10.64 12.69
CA LEU A 123 6.53 11.56 13.81
C LEU A 123 7.04 11.01 15.14
N LEU A 124 6.88 9.70 15.37
CA LEU A 124 7.40 9.05 16.57
C LEU A 124 8.94 9.07 16.61
N ALA A 125 9.60 8.84 15.48
CA ALA A 125 11.05 8.94 15.36
C ALA A 125 11.55 10.36 15.62
N GLU A 126 10.86 11.37 15.08
CA GLU A 126 11.17 12.77 15.30
C GLU A 126 11.01 13.15 16.79
N SER A 127 9.91 12.75 17.43
CA SER A 127 9.69 12.98 18.86
C SER A 127 10.80 12.39 19.72
N ARG A 128 11.24 11.16 19.41
CA ARG A 128 12.35 10.50 20.14
C ARG A 128 13.68 11.24 19.92
N THR A 129 13.92 11.72 18.71
CA THR A 129 15.11 12.50 18.37
C THR A 129 15.13 13.83 19.13
N GLN A 130 14.01 14.55 19.16
CA GLN A 130 13.88 15.78 19.94
C GLN A 130 14.05 15.56 21.43
N GLU A 131 13.49 14.48 21.99
CA GLU A 131 13.71 14.12 23.39
C GLU A 131 15.18 13.82 23.70
N ALA A 132 15.87 13.11 22.80
CA ALA A 132 17.29 12.82 22.93
C ALA A 132 18.13 14.11 22.88
N GLN A 133 17.86 14.99 21.91
CA GLN A 133 18.50 16.30 21.79
C GLN A 133 18.26 17.16 23.03
N ARG A 134 17.03 17.20 23.56
CA ARG A 134 16.70 17.93 24.79
C ARG A 134 17.47 17.39 25.99
N LYS A 135 17.56 16.06 26.14
CA LYS A 135 18.34 15.43 27.21
C LYS A 135 19.83 15.75 27.08
N GLN A 136 20.37 15.70 25.86
CA GLN A 136 21.76 16.05 25.60
C GLN A 136 22.04 17.51 25.94
N ALA A 137 21.23 18.45 25.43
CA ALA A 137 21.36 19.87 25.74
C ALA A 137 21.25 20.13 27.26
N GLN A 138 20.34 19.45 27.97
CA GLN A 138 20.22 19.57 29.41
C GLN A 138 21.48 19.06 30.15
N ASN A 139 22.09 17.98 29.68
CA ASN A 139 23.33 17.46 30.26
C ASN A 139 24.52 18.38 29.96
N ASP A 140 24.58 18.96 28.77
CA ASP A 140 25.60 19.93 28.39
C ASP A 140 25.50 21.18 29.26
N LEU A 141 24.28 21.70 29.47
CA LEU A 141 24.03 22.83 30.38
C LEU A 141 24.49 22.51 31.80
N LYS A 142 24.09 21.36 32.38
CA LYS A 142 24.55 20.95 33.72
C LYS A 142 26.06 20.83 33.83
N THR A 143 26.71 20.32 32.78
CA THR A 143 28.17 20.22 32.72
C THR A 143 28.80 21.60 32.71
N ARG A 144 28.26 22.53 31.92
CA ARG A 144 28.73 23.93 31.87
C ARG A 144 28.51 24.66 33.18
N ASP A 145 27.36 24.49 33.81
CA ASP A 145 27.06 25.07 35.13
C ASP A 145 28.06 24.57 36.18
N THR A 146 28.36 23.27 36.18
CA THR A 146 29.37 22.68 37.09
C THR A 146 30.77 23.23 36.82
N GLN A 147 31.14 23.41 35.55
CA GLN A 147 32.41 24.02 35.16
C GLN A 147 32.49 25.48 35.64
N LEU A 148 31.42 26.26 35.47
CA LEU A 148 31.35 27.65 35.93
C LEU A 148 31.47 27.74 37.45
N GLN A 149 30.74 26.93 38.20
CA GLN A 149 30.86 26.88 39.66
C GLN A 149 32.28 26.51 40.12
N THR A 150 32.93 25.59 39.40
CA THR A 150 34.32 25.21 39.70
C THR A 150 35.28 26.37 39.40
N CYS A 151 35.10 27.07 38.28
CA CYS A 151 35.87 28.26 37.93
C CYS A 151 35.69 29.37 38.96
N GLU A 152 34.46 29.64 39.39
CA GLU A 152 34.14 30.64 40.41
C GLU A 152 34.80 30.30 41.75
N ALA A 153 34.71 29.05 42.19
CA ALA A 153 35.36 28.60 43.42
C ALA A 153 36.89 28.72 43.34
N LYS A 154 37.49 28.35 42.20
CA LYS A 154 38.94 28.47 41.96
C LYS A 154 39.38 29.93 41.90
N ASN A 155 38.57 30.80 41.29
CA ASN A 155 38.83 32.23 41.25
C ASN A 155 38.79 32.84 42.66
N ALA A 156 37.79 32.52 43.47
CA ALA A 156 37.72 32.94 44.86
C ALA A 156 38.93 32.44 45.70
N GLN A 157 39.37 31.20 45.48
CA GLN A 157 40.58 30.66 46.10
C GLN A 157 41.83 31.46 45.70
N LEU A 158 42.02 31.72 44.41
CA LEU A 158 43.15 32.51 43.90
C LEU A 158 43.14 33.95 44.44
N TYR A 159 41.97 34.57 44.56
CA TYR A 159 41.83 35.90 45.18
C TYR A 159 42.25 35.88 46.65
N THR A 160 41.86 34.86 47.41
CA THR A 160 42.23 34.71 48.82
C THR A 160 43.75 34.53 48.97
N VAL A 161 44.33 33.60 48.22
CA VAL A 161 45.80 33.38 48.21
C VAL A 161 46.54 34.66 47.79
N GLY A 162 46.02 35.39 46.80
CA GLY A 162 46.57 36.67 46.39
C GLY A 162 46.57 37.69 47.53
N HIS A 163 45.47 37.81 48.26
CA HIS A 163 45.39 38.66 49.46
C HIS A 163 46.36 38.21 50.56
N ASP A 164 46.47 36.91 50.84
CA ASP A 164 47.39 36.38 51.85
C ASP A 164 48.86 36.67 51.50
N ILE A 165 49.22 36.63 50.21
CA ILE A 165 50.57 37.02 49.74
C ILE A 165 50.81 38.52 49.96
N LEU A 166 49.83 39.39 49.65
CA LEU A 166 49.94 40.82 49.90
C LEU A 166 50.05 41.13 51.40
N ASP A 167 49.23 40.48 52.22
CA ASP A 167 49.22 40.64 53.68
C ASP A 167 50.54 40.17 54.30
N ALA A 168 51.07 39.03 53.84
CA ALA A 168 52.38 38.55 54.23
C ALA A 168 53.51 39.51 53.85
N TYR A 169 53.40 40.23 52.72
CA TYR A 169 54.37 41.25 52.34
C TYR A 169 54.29 42.49 53.26
N GLU A 170 53.07 42.93 53.60
CA GLU A 170 52.85 44.05 54.53
C GLU A 170 53.36 43.73 55.94
N HIS A 171 53.15 42.51 56.43
CA HIS A 171 53.58 42.08 57.76
C HIS A 171 55.06 41.67 57.86
N ILE A 172 55.83 41.66 56.75
CA ILE A 172 57.32 41.59 56.79
C ILE A 172 57.85 42.98 57.19
N ASP A 173 57.39 43.48 58.33
CA ASP A 173 57.75 44.78 58.83
C ASP A 173 59.04 44.74 59.67
N LEU A 174 59.63 45.92 59.83
CA LEU A 174 60.99 46.29 60.24
C LEU A 174 61.73 45.39 61.27
N GLY A 175 61.03 44.64 62.12
CA GLY A 175 61.62 43.67 63.06
C GLY A 175 62.28 42.46 62.38
N THR A 176 61.77 42.01 61.23
CA THR A 176 62.38 40.93 60.44
C THR A 176 63.63 41.42 59.71
N PHE A 177 63.63 42.66 59.21
CA PHE A 177 64.79 43.29 58.58
C PHE A 177 65.95 43.49 59.57
N MET A 178 65.65 43.86 60.83
CA MET A 178 66.67 43.96 61.89
C MET A 178 67.28 42.60 62.27
N LYS A 179 66.50 41.50 62.24
CA LYS A 179 67.01 40.13 62.45
C LYS A 179 67.76 39.57 61.23
N ALA A 180 67.33 39.92 60.02
CA ALA A 180 67.96 39.48 58.77
C ALA A 180 69.37 40.05 58.55
N ARG A 181 69.72 41.16 59.23
CA ARG A 181 71.05 41.79 59.17
C ARG A 181 72.11 41.06 60.02
N GLN A 182 71.74 40.00 60.74
CA GLN A 182 72.69 39.16 61.46
C GLN A 182 73.23 38.03 60.56
N PRO A 183 74.56 37.83 60.47
CA PRO A 183 75.22 36.95 59.49
C PRO A 183 74.97 35.43 59.66
N PHE A 184 74.11 35.00 60.59
CA PHE A 184 73.79 33.59 60.87
C PHE A 184 72.34 33.18 60.51
N ALA A 185 71.61 34.00 59.75
CA ALA A 185 70.20 33.78 59.43
C ALA A 185 69.93 32.71 58.34
N GLN A 186 70.65 31.58 58.35
CA GLN A 186 70.35 30.42 57.47
C GLN A 186 68.90 29.94 57.65
N SER A 187 68.39 29.96 58.89
CA SER A 187 67.00 29.60 59.20
C SER A 187 65.96 30.57 58.63
N ALA A 188 66.31 31.85 58.42
CA ALA A 188 65.42 32.80 57.76
C ALA A 188 65.29 32.49 56.27
N ARG A 189 66.40 32.15 55.59
CA ARG A 189 66.39 31.76 54.17
C ARG A 189 65.50 30.55 53.91
N VAL A 190 65.63 29.49 54.70
CA VAL A 190 64.80 28.28 54.58
C VAL A 190 63.31 28.60 54.78
N LYS A 191 62.96 29.48 55.72
CA LYS A 191 61.57 29.91 55.93
C LYS A 191 61.01 30.69 54.73
N TYR A 192 61.80 31.52 54.08
CA TYR A 192 61.37 32.20 52.86
C TYR A 192 61.16 31.22 51.71
N ASP A 193 62.04 30.22 51.57
CA ASP A 193 61.88 29.16 50.57
C ASP A 193 60.61 28.33 50.83
N GLU A 194 60.32 28.01 52.10
CA GLU A 194 59.11 27.28 52.50
C GLU A 194 57.82 28.08 52.23
N ILE A 195 57.80 29.38 52.54
CA ILE A 195 56.68 30.26 52.24
C ILE A 195 56.47 30.40 50.74
N ALA A 196 57.56 30.55 49.96
CA ALA A 196 57.49 30.62 48.51
C ALA A 196 56.96 29.30 47.90
N GLN A 197 57.36 28.15 48.44
CA GLN A 197 56.82 26.85 48.04
C GLN A 197 55.33 26.72 48.39
N GLN A 198 54.93 27.04 49.62
CA GLN A 198 53.52 26.96 50.04
C GLN A 198 52.60 27.80 49.17
N TYR A 199 52.96 29.06 48.89
CA TYR A 199 52.15 29.90 48.01
C TYR A 199 52.21 29.46 46.55
N GLY A 200 53.36 28.94 46.09
CA GLY A 200 53.49 28.32 44.77
C GLY A 200 52.53 27.13 44.59
N ASP A 201 52.44 26.26 45.59
CA ASP A 201 51.56 25.10 45.59
C ASP A 201 50.08 25.51 45.64
N GLN A 202 49.72 26.51 46.45
CA GLN A 202 48.35 27.02 46.53
C GLN A 202 47.91 27.69 45.21
N LEU A 203 48.79 28.48 44.59
CA LEU A 203 48.51 29.12 43.30
C LEU A 203 48.38 28.09 42.18
N TYR A 204 49.22 27.03 42.20
CA TYR A 204 49.14 25.92 41.26
C TYR A 204 47.85 25.12 41.45
N ALA A 205 47.48 24.82 42.70
CA ALA A 205 46.24 24.13 43.04
C ALA A 205 44.98 24.95 42.67
N GLY A 206 45.05 26.28 42.70
CA GLY A 206 43.98 27.20 42.30
C GLY A 206 43.79 27.33 40.78
N LYS A 207 44.71 26.83 39.95
CA LYS A 207 44.58 26.90 38.48
C LYS A 207 43.45 26.00 37.98
N TYR A 208 42.54 26.56 37.19
CA TYR A 208 41.49 25.78 36.53
C TYR A 208 42.06 24.97 35.36
N ASP A 209 41.77 23.67 35.34
CA ASP A 209 42.06 22.78 34.21
C ASP A 209 40.74 22.15 33.70
N PRO A 210 40.33 22.45 32.46
CA PRO A 210 39.08 21.93 31.90
C PRO A 210 39.10 20.41 31.66
N ASN A 211 40.28 19.78 31.66
CA ASN A 211 40.45 18.34 31.44
C ASN A 211 40.76 17.58 32.75
N ALA A 212 40.96 18.29 33.86
CA ALA A 212 41.17 17.65 35.15
C ALA A 212 39.88 16.96 35.57
N ARG A 213 39.92 15.63 35.59
CA ARG A 213 38.83 14.83 36.15
C ARG A 213 38.72 15.21 37.63
N PRO A 214 37.52 15.56 38.15
CA PRO A 214 37.37 15.79 39.59
C PRO A 214 37.90 14.54 40.29
N ALA A 215 38.94 14.70 41.10
CA ALA A 215 39.52 13.60 41.84
C ALA A 215 38.39 12.99 42.67
N ALA A 216 37.98 11.77 42.31
CA ALA A 216 37.02 11.01 43.08
C ALA A 216 37.52 11.01 44.52
N ALA A 217 36.67 11.47 45.43
CA ALA A 217 36.95 11.56 46.85
C ALA A 217 37.78 10.34 47.28
N ALA A 218 38.99 10.62 47.76
CA ALA A 218 39.93 9.63 48.24
C ALA A 218 39.17 8.61 49.11
N SER A 219 39.20 7.36 48.69
CA SER A 219 38.79 6.22 49.49
C SER A 219 39.38 6.36 50.89
N ALA A 220 38.50 6.51 51.87
CA ALA A 220 38.85 6.59 53.28
C ALA A 220 39.77 5.43 53.68
N PRO A 221 40.82 5.67 54.48
CA PRO A 221 41.70 4.61 54.94
C PRO A 221 40.93 3.66 55.87
N SER A 222 41.04 2.36 55.58
CA SER A 222 40.66 1.26 56.47
C SER A 222 41.39 1.39 57.81
N ALA A 223 40.72 1.96 58.81
CA ALA A 223 41.11 1.84 60.20
C ALA A 223 40.72 0.44 60.71
N ALA A 224 41.61 -0.53 60.46
CA ALA A 224 41.59 -1.82 61.12
C ALA A 224 43.02 -2.16 61.54
N ALA A 225 43.15 -2.61 62.80
CA ALA A 225 44.36 -3.12 63.46
C ALA A 225 45.33 -2.07 64.03
N SER A 226 45.05 -1.61 65.25
CA SER A 226 46.03 -1.47 66.35
C SER A 226 45.31 -1.12 67.66
N ALA A 227 44.60 -2.10 68.23
CA ALA A 227 44.15 -2.05 69.63
C ALA A 227 44.18 -3.47 70.19
N THR A 228 45.39 -3.95 70.46
CA THR A 228 45.62 -5.15 71.29
C THR A 228 46.36 -4.73 72.54
N ILE A 229 45.58 -4.36 73.54
CA ILE A 229 45.66 -4.82 74.94
C ILE A 229 47.08 -4.85 75.53
N GLU A 230 47.39 -3.79 76.25
CA GLU A 230 48.42 -3.73 77.28
C GLU A 230 47.98 -4.60 78.47
N ALA A 231 48.80 -5.59 78.80
CA ALA A 231 48.68 -6.42 79.99
C ALA A 231 49.87 -6.12 80.90
N LYS A 232 49.62 -5.49 82.06
CA LYS A 232 50.19 -5.87 83.37
C LYS A 232 49.57 -5.06 84.50
#